data_AF-A0A3N1PLU9-F1
#
_entry.id   AF-A0A3N1PLU9-F1
#
_cell.length_a   1.000
_cell.length_b   1.000
_cell.length_c   1.000
_cell.angle_alpha   90.00
_cell.angle_beta   90.00
_cell.angle_gamma   90.00
#
_symmetry.space_group_name_H-M   'P 1'
#
loop_
_entity.id
_entity.type
_entity.pdbx_description
1 polymer ?
#
loop_
_entity_poly.entity_id
_entity_poly.type
_entity_poly.pdbx_seq_one_letter_code
_entity_poly.pdbx_strand_id
1 'polypeptide(L)'
;MTAITKAPASSHSVIEDATALLTASCFVAFGVFMLRDCGLITGGTAGLALLLTHFSPFSFGQLFMALNLPFFYLAWKKMGLAFTLRTILSIVVVSLLSDNLGQVIQIGYVHPFFAGLVGGLMMGVGLLIFFRHKASLGGFNIFALYLQERFNIRAGKVQMALDCTIVVASFFTLSPWLLLCSVVGAIALNFILATNHKAGRYNAS
;
A
#
# COMPACT_ATOMS: atom_id res chain seq x y z
N MET A 1 -22.67 4.55 -39.23
CA MET A 1 -22.80 3.69 -38.03
C MET A 1 -21.67 2.67 -38.06
N THR A 2 -20.61 2.89 -37.30
CA THR A 2 -19.51 1.93 -37.15
C THR A 2 -19.52 1.49 -35.71
N ALA A 3 -20.05 0.30 -35.43
CA ALA A 3 -20.01 -0.29 -34.11
C ALA A 3 -18.55 -0.62 -33.78
N ILE A 4 -17.95 0.15 -32.87
CA ILE A 4 -16.66 -0.19 -32.28
C ILE A 4 -16.92 -1.42 -31.41
N THR A 5 -16.61 -2.60 -31.93
CA THR A 5 -16.58 -3.84 -31.17
C THR A 5 -15.49 -3.70 -30.11
N LYS A 6 -15.95 -3.53 -28.87
CA LYS A 6 -15.10 -3.46 -27.69
C LYS A 6 -14.39 -4.79 -27.53
N ALA A 7 -13.05 -4.79 -27.68
CA ALA A 7 -12.24 -5.98 -27.46
C ALA A 7 -12.57 -6.58 -26.08
N PRO A 8 -12.73 -7.92 -25.95
CA PRO A 8 -13.05 -8.54 -24.68
C PRO A 8 -11.93 -8.23 -23.68
N ALA A 9 -12.30 -7.72 -22.49
CA ALA A 9 -11.35 -7.53 -21.40
C ALA A 9 -10.80 -8.91 -21.02
N SER A 10 -9.52 -9.17 -21.28
CA SER A 10 -8.89 -10.45 -20.96
C SER A 10 -8.93 -10.67 -19.45
N SER A 11 -9.72 -11.66 -19.00
CA SER A 11 -9.67 -12.10 -17.61
C SER A 11 -8.32 -12.76 -17.36
N HIS A 12 -7.57 -12.27 -16.37
CA HIS A 12 -6.33 -12.92 -15.95
C HIS A 12 -6.59 -14.35 -15.49
N SER A 13 -5.66 -15.25 -15.80
CA SER A 13 -5.68 -16.61 -15.27
C SER A 13 -5.42 -16.58 -13.76
N VAL A 14 -5.93 -17.57 -13.03
CA VAL A 14 -5.68 -17.71 -11.58
C VAL A 14 -4.18 -17.79 -11.29
N ILE A 15 -3.39 -18.40 -12.18
CA ILE A 15 -1.93 -18.49 -12.04
C ILE A 15 -1.26 -17.13 -12.24
N GLU A 16 -1.73 -16.33 -13.21
CA GLU A 16 -1.24 -14.96 -13.43
C GLU A 16 -1.54 -14.05 -12.23
N ASP A 17 -2.75 -14.16 -11.68
CA ASP A 17 -3.12 -13.44 -10.47
C ASP A 17 -2.24 -13.87 -9.29
N ALA A 18 -2.04 -15.17 -9.09
CA ALA A 18 -1.24 -15.68 -7.98
C ALA A 18 0.23 -15.22 -8.06
N THR A 19 0.86 -15.34 -9.23
CA THR A 19 2.26 -14.92 -9.42
C THR A 19 2.40 -13.42 -9.27
N ALA A 20 1.49 -12.64 -9.85
CA ALA A 20 1.51 -11.19 -9.74
C ALA A 20 1.33 -10.70 -8.29
N LEU A 21 0.37 -11.27 -7.54
CA LEU A 21 0.15 -10.91 -6.14
C LEU A 21 1.34 -11.30 -5.26
N LEU A 22 1.97 -12.44 -5.53
CA LEU A 22 3.19 -12.85 -4.82
C LEU A 22 4.35 -11.89 -5.12
N THR A 23 4.61 -11.59 -6.39
CA THR A 23 5.64 -10.63 -6.79
C THR A 23 5.38 -9.27 -6.15
N ALA A 24 4.15 -8.77 -6.24
CA ALA A 24 3.77 -7.51 -5.62
C ALA A 24 4.03 -7.51 -4.11
N SER A 25 3.69 -8.61 -3.43
CA SER A 25 3.92 -8.77 -2.00
C SER A 25 5.40 -8.72 -1.64
N CYS A 26 6.27 -9.37 -2.43
CA CYS A 26 7.71 -9.32 -2.23
C CYS A 26 8.27 -7.89 -2.39
N PHE A 27 7.83 -7.17 -3.43
CA PHE A 27 8.25 -5.78 -3.66
C PHE A 27 7.84 -4.86 -2.51
N VAL A 28 6.58 -4.95 -2.06
CA VAL A 28 6.11 -4.14 -0.93
C VAL A 28 6.81 -4.53 0.36
N ALA A 29 6.94 -5.83 0.65
CA ALA A 29 7.56 -6.29 1.88
C ALA A 29 9.03 -5.87 1.97
N PHE A 30 9.78 -5.96 0.88
CA PHE A 30 11.17 -5.50 0.87
C PHE A 30 11.27 -3.97 0.97
N GLY A 31 10.37 -3.23 0.32
CA GLY A 31 10.32 -1.78 0.48
C GLY A 31 10.01 -1.36 1.92
N VAL A 32 9.03 -1.99 2.56
CA VAL A 32 8.72 -1.79 3.99
C VAL A 32 9.91 -2.15 4.88
N PHE A 33 10.58 -3.26 4.59
CA PHE A 33 11.78 -3.68 5.33
C PHE A 33 12.88 -2.61 5.28
N MET A 34 13.18 -2.05 4.11
CA MET A 34 14.15 -0.95 3.97
C MET A 34 13.74 0.31 4.74
N LEU A 35 12.45 0.68 4.67
CA LEU A 35 11.94 1.84 5.41
C LEU A 35 12.10 1.63 6.91
N ARG A 36 11.67 0.47 7.41
CA ARG A 36 11.76 0.09 8.83
C ARG A 36 13.20 0.08 9.34
N ASP A 37 14.13 -0.47 8.56
CA ASP A 37 15.56 -0.56 8.92
C ASP A 37 16.18 0.83 9.16
N CYS A 38 15.73 1.84 8.41
CA CYS A 38 16.14 3.24 8.58
C CYS A 38 15.24 4.08 9.50
N GLY A 39 14.22 3.49 10.14
CA GLY A 39 13.23 4.24 10.95
C GLY A 39 12.41 5.24 10.14
N LEU A 40 12.15 4.94 8.86
CA LEU A 40 11.37 5.75 7.94
C LEU A 40 9.90 5.31 7.93
N ILE A 41 9.04 6.25 7.57
CA ILE A 41 7.59 6.07 7.51
C ILE A 41 7.10 6.36 6.08
N THR A 42 5.91 5.88 5.73
CA THR A 42 5.22 6.17 4.47
C THR A 42 3.78 6.66 4.72
N GLY A 43 2.97 6.76 3.67
CA GLY A 43 1.54 7.11 3.78
C GLY A 43 0.60 5.90 3.94
N GLY A 44 -0.68 6.18 4.13
CA GLY A 44 -1.74 5.16 4.20
C GLY A 44 -1.65 4.23 5.42
N THR A 45 -2.29 3.05 5.33
CA THR A 45 -2.34 2.06 6.42
C THR A 45 -0.96 1.48 6.74
N ALA A 46 -0.08 1.31 5.75
CA ALA A 46 1.28 0.85 5.97
C ALA A 46 2.11 1.91 6.73
N GLY A 47 1.91 3.19 6.40
CA GLY A 47 2.51 4.31 7.13
C GLY A 47 2.08 4.36 8.59
N LEU A 48 0.78 4.23 8.85
CA LEU A 48 0.26 4.17 10.22
C LEU A 48 0.80 2.94 10.97
N ALA A 49 0.90 1.78 10.33
CA ALA A 49 1.48 0.58 10.94
C ALA A 49 2.94 0.82 11.33
N LEU A 50 3.77 1.37 10.42
CA LEU A 50 5.16 1.72 10.72
C LEU A 50 5.26 2.73 11.86
N LEU A 51 4.45 3.80 11.85
CA LEU A 51 4.41 4.78 12.93
C LEU A 51 4.12 4.13 14.28
N LEU A 52 3.12 3.23 14.34
CA LEU A 52 2.74 2.56 15.59
C LEU A 52 3.82 1.60 16.11
N THR A 53 4.69 1.04 15.25
CA THR A 53 5.83 0.22 15.72
C THR A 53 6.82 1.01 16.58
N HIS A 54 6.86 2.35 16.47
CA HIS A 54 7.71 3.18 17.34
C HIS A 54 7.16 3.32 18.77
N PHE A 55 5.87 3.07 18.97
CA PHE A 55 5.18 3.26 20.26
C PHE A 55 4.70 1.95 20.88
N SER A 56 4.86 0.83 20.18
CA SER A 56 4.24 -0.44 20.52
C SER A 56 5.25 -1.58 20.41
N PRO A 57 5.15 -2.61 21.27
CA PRO A 57 6.00 -3.80 21.14
C PRO A 57 5.59 -4.72 19.98
N PHE A 58 4.47 -4.43 19.31
CA PHE A 58 3.98 -5.25 18.20
C PHE A 58 4.78 -5.03 16.91
N SER A 59 4.91 -6.09 16.12
CA SER A 59 5.61 -6.03 14.83
C SER A 59 4.81 -5.24 13.78
N PHE A 60 5.47 -4.86 12.68
CA PHE A 60 4.80 -4.19 11.58
C PHE A 60 3.66 -5.04 11.03
N GLY A 61 3.89 -6.33 10.78
CA GLY A 61 2.88 -7.23 10.23
C GLY A 61 1.66 -7.39 11.14
N GLN A 62 1.86 -7.49 12.45
CA GLN A 62 0.77 -7.55 13.43
C GLN A 62 -0.10 -6.29 13.39
N LEU A 63 0.53 -5.11 13.43
CA LEU A 63 -0.17 -3.83 13.38
C LEU A 63 -0.84 -3.62 12.02
N PHE A 64 -0.18 -3.99 10.92
CA PHE A 64 -0.71 -3.86 9.58
C PHE A 64 -1.95 -4.74 9.36
N MET A 65 -1.95 -5.98 9.85
CA MET A 65 -3.15 -6.82 9.84
C MET A 65 -4.27 -6.26 10.72
N ALA A 66 -3.95 -5.86 11.95
CA ALA A 66 -4.95 -5.34 12.89
C ALA A 66 -5.63 -4.07 12.35
N LEU A 67 -4.85 -3.13 11.80
CA LEU A 67 -5.37 -1.92 11.18
C LEU A 67 -6.22 -2.20 9.93
N ASN A 68 -5.93 -3.27 9.20
CA ASN A 68 -6.71 -3.63 8.00
C ASN A 68 -7.99 -4.42 8.28
N LEU A 69 -8.10 -5.04 9.46
CA LEU A 69 -9.24 -5.86 9.86
C LEU A 69 -10.62 -5.15 9.73
N PRO A 70 -10.82 -3.90 10.21
CA PRO A 70 -12.10 -3.19 10.01
C PRO A 70 -12.41 -2.92 8.53
N PHE A 71 -11.38 -2.79 7.69
CA PHE A 71 -11.53 -2.50 6.28
C PHE A 71 -11.87 -3.74 5.45
N PHE A 72 -11.63 -4.96 5.94
CA PHE A 72 -12.05 -6.19 5.26
C PHE A 72 -13.56 -6.31 5.16
N TYR A 73 -14.28 -5.93 6.22
CA TYR A 73 -15.73 -5.88 6.20
C TYR A 73 -16.25 -4.89 5.15
N LEU A 74 -15.66 -3.69 5.10
CA LEU A 74 -16.02 -2.67 4.11
C LEU A 74 -15.66 -3.11 2.69
N ALA A 75 -14.50 -3.76 2.50
CA ALA A 75 -14.07 -4.31 1.22
C ALA A 75 -15.05 -5.33 0.69
N TRP A 76 -15.51 -6.26 1.55
CA TRP A 76 -16.47 -7.28 1.15
C TRP A 76 -17.78 -6.68 0.68
N LYS A 77 -18.28 -5.69 1.42
CA LYS A 77 -19.55 -5.02 1.10
C LYS A 77 -19.48 -4.14 -0.16
N LYS A 78 -18.32 -3.53 -0.46
CA LYS A 78 -18.16 -2.57 -1.57
C LYS A 78 -17.58 -3.16 -2.84
N MET A 79 -16.56 -4.01 -2.71
CA MET A 79 -15.75 -4.53 -3.83
C MET A 79 -16.05 -6.01 -4.13
N GLY A 80 -16.78 -6.69 -3.24
CA GLY A 80 -17.14 -8.10 -3.38
C GLY A 80 -16.12 -9.07 -2.78
N LEU A 81 -16.53 -10.34 -2.71
CA LEU A 81 -15.78 -11.38 -2.01
C LEU A 81 -14.42 -11.67 -2.65
N ALA A 82 -14.35 -11.76 -3.98
CA ALA A 82 -13.12 -12.09 -4.70
C ALA A 82 -12.00 -11.06 -4.47
N PHE A 83 -12.32 -9.76 -4.55
CA PHE A 83 -11.37 -8.67 -4.25
C PHE A 83 -10.90 -8.73 -2.80
N THR A 84 -11.83 -9.02 -1.88
CA THR A 84 -11.56 -9.06 -0.44
C THR A 84 -10.62 -10.20 -0.09
N LEU A 85 -10.86 -11.41 -0.61
CA LEU A 85 -9.99 -12.56 -0.38
C LEU A 85 -8.58 -12.32 -0.91
N ARG A 86 -8.44 -11.76 -2.13
CA ARG A 86 -7.14 -11.38 -2.70
C ARG A 86 -6.42 -10.35 -1.82
N THR A 87 -7.15 -9.35 -1.33
CA THR A 87 -6.63 -8.29 -0.45
C THR A 87 -6.17 -8.84 0.90
N ILE A 88 -6.98 -9.69 1.54
CA ILE A 88 -6.62 -10.35 2.81
C ILE A 88 -5.37 -11.19 2.62
N LEU A 89 -5.33 -12.04 1.59
CA LEU A 89 -4.17 -12.88 1.31
C LEU A 89 -2.91 -12.03 1.09
N SER A 90 -3.02 -10.96 0.30
CA SER A 90 -1.92 -10.03 0.03
C SER A 90 -1.40 -9.36 1.32
N ILE A 91 -2.30 -8.90 2.19
CA ILE A 91 -1.93 -8.28 3.47
C ILE A 91 -1.26 -9.30 4.39
N VAL A 92 -1.76 -10.53 4.46
CA VAL A 92 -1.13 -11.61 5.24
C VAL A 92 0.27 -11.90 4.73
N VAL A 93 0.45 -12.07 3.41
CA VAL A 93 1.76 -12.37 2.82
C VAL A 93 2.73 -11.21 3.03
N VAL A 94 2.33 -9.96 2.79
CA VAL A 94 3.17 -8.78 3.04
C VAL A 94 3.55 -8.69 4.51
N SER A 95 2.63 -8.95 5.44
CA SER A 95 2.88 -8.90 6.88
C SER A 95 3.91 -9.94 7.31
N LEU A 96 3.72 -11.19 6.88
CA LEU A 96 4.63 -12.29 7.18
C LEU A 96 6.01 -12.07 6.57
N LEU A 97 6.09 -11.65 5.30
CA LEU A 97 7.37 -11.39 4.66
C LEU A 97 8.09 -10.22 5.34
N SER A 98 7.43 -9.09 5.56
CA SER A 98 8.08 -7.88 6.12
C SER A 98 8.65 -8.13 7.53
N ASP A 99 7.97 -8.93 8.35
CA ASP A 99 8.43 -9.24 9.71
C ASP A 99 9.57 -10.27 9.73
N ASN A 100 9.56 -11.24 8.80
CA ASN A 100 10.55 -12.32 8.78
C ASN A 100 11.74 -12.06 7.85
N LEU A 101 11.71 -11.00 7.02
CA LEU A 101 12.81 -10.67 6.11
C LEU A 101 14.15 -10.49 6.84
N GLY A 102 14.14 -9.94 8.07
CA GLY A 102 15.34 -9.77 8.90
C GLY A 102 15.99 -11.08 9.37
N GLN A 103 15.29 -12.22 9.27
CA GLN A 103 15.86 -13.54 9.58
C GLN A 103 16.67 -14.12 8.42
N VAL A 104 16.41 -13.66 7.20
CA VAL A 104 17.06 -14.17 5.97
C VAL A 104 18.02 -13.15 5.34
N ILE A 105 17.83 -11.87 5.64
CA ILE A 105 18.63 -10.77 5.11
C ILE A 105 19.08 -9.89 6.28
N GLN A 106 20.39 -9.67 6.37
CA GLN A 106 20.99 -8.67 7.25
C GLN A 106 21.68 -7.62 6.39
N ILE A 107 21.22 -6.38 6.51
CA ILE A 107 21.82 -5.24 5.83
C ILE A 107 22.77 -4.56 6.82
N GLY A 108 24.07 -4.52 6.51
CA GLY A 108 25.05 -3.90 7.40
C GLY A 108 24.88 -2.38 7.48
N TYR A 109 24.59 -1.73 6.35
CA TYR A 109 24.29 -0.31 6.29
C TYR A 109 23.46 0.00 5.04
N VAL A 110 22.43 0.82 5.22
CA VAL A 110 21.72 1.47 4.11
C VAL A 110 21.51 2.93 4.46
N HIS A 111 21.80 3.82 3.51
CA HIS A 111 21.63 5.25 3.73
C HIS A 111 20.13 5.61 3.73
N PRO A 112 19.61 6.40 4.70
CA PRO A 112 18.18 6.69 4.82
C PRO A 112 17.55 7.27 3.56
N PHE A 113 18.25 8.14 2.84
CA PHE A 113 17.75 8.66 1.56
C PHE A 113 17.54 7.55 0.51
N PHE A 114 18.48 6.60 0.43
CA PHE A 114 18.38 5.48 -0.50
C PHE A 114 17.26 4.53 -0.09
N ALA A 115 17.16 4.21 1.21
CA ALA A 115 16.09 3.39 1.75
C ALA A 115 14.71 3.99 1.49
N GLY A 116 14.54 5.30 1.72
CA GLY A 116 13.31 6.02 1.41
C GLY A 116 12.98 5.99 -0.07
N LEU A 117 13.92 6.40 -0.93
CA LEU A 117 13.71 6.46 -2.38
C LEU A 117 13.42 5.08 -2.98
N VAL A 118 14.31 4.11 -2.79
CA VAL A 118 14.19 2.78 -3.40
C VAL A 118 13.06 1.99 -2.76
N GLY A 119 12.93 2.04 -1.43
CA GLY A 119 11.81 1.39 -0.74
C GLY A 119 10.46 1.97 -1.20
N GLY A 120 10.36 3.29 -1.35
CA GLY A 120 9.18 3.95 -1.91
C GLY A 120 8.86 3.51 -3.34
N LEU A 121 9.86 3.46 -4.23
CA LEU A 121 9.69 2.98 -5.61
C LEU A 121 9.22 1.51 -5.65
N MET A 122 9.84 0.64 -4.86
CA MET A 122 9.46 -0.77 -4.78
C MET A 122 8.04 -0.96 -4.27
N MET A 123 7.66 -0.24 -3.21
CA MET A 123 6.29 -0.23 -2.71
C MET A 123 5.32 0.29 -3.78
N GLY A 124 5.68 1.34 -4.52
CA GLY A 124 4.87 1.89 -5.61
C GLY A 124 4.61 0.88 -6.72
N VAL A 125 5.65 0.15 -7.15
CA VAL A 125 5.53 -0.92 -8.16
C VAL A 125 4.64 -2.05 -7.65
N GLY A 126 4.85 -2.50 -6.41
CA GLY A 126 4.02 -3.54 -5.82
C GLY A 126 2.54 -3.13 -5.72
N LEU A 127 2.26 -1.91 -5.25
CA LEU A 127 0.89 -1.36 -5.21
C LEU A 127 0.24 -1.28 -6.59
N LEU A 128 1.00 -0.89 -7.62
CA LEU A 128 0.50 -0.88 -9.00
C LEU A 128 0.04 -2.28 -9.46
N ILE A 129 0.84 -3.30 -9.16
CA ILE A 129 0.52 -4.70 -9.51
C ILE A 129 -0.74 -5.14 -8.75
N PHE A 130 -0.85 -4.85 -7.45
CA PHE A 130 -2.07 -5.15 -6.68
C PHE A 130 -3.31 -4.54 -7.32
N PHE A 131 -3.27 -3.23 -7.65
CA PHE A 131 -4.41 -2.56 -8.27
C PHE A 131 -4.77 -3.15 -9.63
N ARG A 132 -3.79 -3.56 -10.44
CA ARG A 132 -4.02 -4.19 -11.73
C ARG A 132 -4.70 -5.57 -11.61
N HIS A 133 -4.39 -6.31 -10.56
CA HIS A 133 -4.96 -7.65 -10.28
C HIS A 133 -6.16 -7.62 -9.32
N LYS A 134 -6.80 -6.44 -9.17
CA LYS A 134 -7.99 -6.23 -8.34
C LYS A 134 -7.76 -6.67 -6.88
N ALA A 135 -6.66 -6.21 -6.31
CA ALA A 135 -6.33 -6.33 -4.90
C ALA A 135 -5.88 -4.97 -4.35
N SER A 136 -5.86 -4.83 -3.03
CA SER A 136 -5.34 -3.66 -2.34
C SER A 136 -4.48 -4.06 -1.15
N LEU A 137 -3.66 -3.12 -0.68
CA LEU A 137 -2.96 -3.19 0.61
C LEU A 137 -3.39 -2.07 1.57
N GLY A 138 -4.25 -1.16 1.09
CA GLY A 138 -4.66 0.04 1.80
C GLY A 138 -6.14 0.01 2.13
N GLY A 139 -6.48 -0.27 3.38
CA GLY A 139 -7.85 -0.11 3.87
C GLY A 139 -8.32 1.34 3.91
N PHE A 140 -7.41 2.32 3.99
CA PHE A 140 -7.73 3.75 3.93
C PHE A 140 -8.40 4.17 2.62
N ASN A 141 -8.01 3.58 1.49
CA ASN A 141 -8.67 3.86 0.21
C ASN A 141 -10.12 3.35 0.22
N ILE A 142 -10.34 2.13 0.73
CA ILE A 142 -11.67 1.52 0.86
C ILE A 142 -12.54 2.33 1.83
N PHE A 143 -11.94 2.81 2.91
CA PHE A 143 -12.60 3.68 3.89
C PHE A 143 -12.96 5.05 3.32
N ALA A 144 -12.05 5.67 2.58
CA ALA A 144 -12.30 6.94 1.91
C ALA A 144 -13.43 6.83 0.89
N LEU A 145 -13.48 5.74 0.11
CA LEU A 145 -14.58 5.44 -0.80
C LEU A 145 -15.90 5.22 -0.05
N TYR A 146 -15.86 4.48 1.07
CA TYR A 146 -17.03 4.26 1.92
C TYR A 146 -17.58 5.59 2.46
N LEU A 147 -16.73 6.49 2.97
CA LEU A 147 -17.13 7.81 3.45
C LEU A 147 -17.63 8.70 2.31
N GLN A 148 -17.06 8.58 1.12
CA GLN A 148 -17.56 9.29 -0.05
C GLN A 148 -18.99 8.89 -0.39
N GLU A 149 -19.30 7.60 -0.41
CA GLU A 149 -20.65 7.15 -0.72
C GLU A 149 -21.65 7.43 0.41
N ARG A 150 -21.20 7.39 1.67
CA ARG A 150 -22.09 7.59 2.84
C ARG A 150 -22.35 9.06 3.15
N PHE A 151 -21.35 9.92 3.00
CA PHE A 151 -21.38 11.33 3.43
C PHE A 151 -21.13 12.33 2.29
N ASN A 152 -20.98 11.87 1.05
CA ASN A 152 -20.73 12.69 -0.13
C ASN A 152 -19.44 13.55 -0.04
N ILE A 153 -18.46 13.09 0.75
CA ILE A 153 -17.14 13.73 0.89
C ILE A 153 -16.21 13.14 -0.18
N ARG A 154 -15.45 13.96 -0.91
CA ARG A 154 -14.49 13.44 -1.91
C ARG A 154 -13.46 12.50 -1.24
N ALA A 155 -13.31 11.26 -1.70
CA ALA A 155 -12.38 10.29 -1.13
C ALA A 155 -10.94 10.84 -1.03
N GLY A 156 -10.49 11.60 -2.04
CA GLY A 156 -9.18 12.24 -2.02
C GLY A 156 -8.98 13.20 -0.83
N LYS A 157 -10.04 13.89 -0.35
CA LYS A 157 -9.95 14.75 0.85
C LYS A 157 -9.79 13.92 2.12
N VAL A 158 -10.49 12.80 2.22
CA VAL A 158 -10.38 11.88 3.37
C VAL A 158 -8.98 11.29 3.42
N GLN A 159 -8.48 10.80 2.29
CA GLN A 159 -7.15 10.22 2.20
C GLN A 159 -6.06 11.25 2.52
N MET A 160 -6.18 12.48 1.98
CA MET A 160 -5.27 13.57 2.29
C MET A 160 -5.30 13.93 3.79
N ALA A 161 -6.47 13.95 4.44
CA ALA A 161 -6.57 14.20 5.87
C ALA A 161 -5.89 13.09 6.71
N LEU A 162 -6.06 11.82 6.31
CA LEU A 162 -5.40 10.69 6.96
C LEU A 162 -3.88 10.75 6.80
N ASP A 163 -3.39 11.02 5.58
CA ASP A 163 -1.96 11.14 5.32
C ASP A 163 -1.34 12.35 6.05
N CYS A 164 -2.04 13.50 6.08
CA CYS A 164 -1.61 14.66 6.88
C CYS A 164 -1.53 14.32 8.37
N THR A 165 -2.47 13.54 8.90
CA THR A 165 -2.43 13.11 10.31
C THR A 165 -1.20 12.26 10.59
N ILE A 166 -0.85 11.33 9.69
CA ILE A 166 0.36 10.51 9.80
C ILE A 166 1.61 11.39 9.73
N VAL A 167 1.69 12.34 8.80
CA VAL A 167 2.85 13.24 8.68
C VAL A 167 3.02 14.12 9.91
N VAL A 168 1.93 14.70 10.42
CA VAL A 168 1.96 15.52 11.65
C VAL A 168 2.39 14.67 12.84
N ALA A 169 1.86 13.46 12.99
CA ALA A 169 2.30 12.56 14.05
C ALA A 169 3.77 12.16 13.88
N SER A 170 4.21 11.89 12.65
CA SER A 170 5.60 11.54 12.34
C SER A 170 6.58 12.66 12.65
N PHE A 171 6.16 13.93 12.56
CA PHE A 171 7.00 15.08 12.93
C PHE A 171 7.40 15.06 14.42
N PHE A 172 6.55 14.52 15.30
CA PHE A 172 6.87 14.38 16.72
C PHE A 172 7.70 13.14 17.04
N THR A 173 7.81 12.19 16.11
CA THR A 173 8.47 10.90 16.31
C THR A 173 9.83 10.82 15.62
N LEU A 174 9.97 11.41 14.42
CA LEU A 174 11.16 11.30 13.57
C LEU A 174 12.01 12.57 13.62
N SER A 175 13.32 12.41 13.44
CA SER A 175 14.20 13.55 13.21
C SER A 175 13.86 14.25 11.89
N PRO A 176 14.12 15.56 11.73
CA PRO A 176 13.82 16.28 10.49
C PRO A 176 14.43 15.63 9.24
N TRP A 177 15.62 15.05 9.37
CA TRP A 177 16.28 14.34 8.28
C TRP A 177 15.56 13.05 7.86
N LEU A 178 15.16 12.22 8.83
CA LEU A 178 14.40 10.99 8.54
C LEU A 178 13.01 11.30 8.02
N LEU A 179 12.38 12.37 8.51
CA LEU A 179 11.10 12.84 8.00
C LEU A 179 11.22 13.26 6.52
N LEU A 180 12.27 14.02 6.17
CA LEU A 180 12.54 14.38 4.76
C LEU A 180 12.77 13.14 3.89
N CYS A 181 13.55 12.15 4.35
CA CYS A 181 13.76 10.89 3.63
C CYS A 181 12.44 10.10 3.47
N SER A 182 11.58 10.11 4.48
CA SER A 182 10.25 9.49 4.45
C SER A 182 9.34 10.17 3.43
N VAL A 183 9.35 11.50 3.38
CA VAL A 183 8.62 12.29 2.37
C VAL A 183 9.12 11.99 0.96
N VAL A 184 10.44 11.88 0.76
CA VAL A 184 11.01 11.48 -0.54
C VAL A 184 10.51 10.09 -0.95
N GLY A 185 10.49 9.13 -0.04
CA GLY A 185 9.96 7.79 -0.33
C GLY A 185 8.47 7.79 -0.65
N ALA A 186 7.68 8.57 0.09
CA ALA A 186 6.25 8.74 -0.20
C ALA A 186 6.02 9.41 -1.56
N ILE A 187 6.82 10.42 -1.93
CA ILE A 187 6.76 11.05 -3.25
C ILE A 187 7.12 10.03 -4.33
N ALA A 188 8.17 9.23 -4.14
CA ALA A 188 8.61 8.23 -5.12
C ALA A 188 7.54 7.15 -5.36
N LEU A 189 6.93 6.65 -4.28
CA LEU A 189 5.79 5.72 -4.33
C LEU A 189 4.63 6.35 -5.12
N ASN A 190 4.22 7.56 -4.73
CA ASN A 190 3.10 8.25 -5.37
C ASN A 190 3.40 8.63 -6.83
N PHE A 191 4.65 8.89 -7.19
CA PHE A 191 5.05 9.17 -8.56
C PHE A 191 4.83 7.95 -9.45
N ILE A 192 5.21 6.75 -9.00
CA ILE A 192 4.94 5.50 -9.73
C ILE A 192 3.43 5.32 -9.92
N LEU A 193 2.64 5.53 -8.86
CA LEU A 193 1.19 5.46 -8.96
C LEU A 193 0.65 6.52 -9.92
N ALA A 194 0.99 7.79 -9.78
CA ALA A 194 0.45 8.87 -10.59
C ALA A 194 0.78 8.73 -12.09
N THR A 195 1.99 8.27 -12.41
CA THR A 195 2.44 8.12 -13.82
C THR A 195 1.87 6.88 -14.50
N ASN A 196 1.67 5.79 -13.76
CA ASN A 196 1.23 4.51 -14.31
C ASN A 196 -0.25 4.21 -14.07
N HIS A 197 -0.87 4.83 -13.06
CA HIS A 197 -2.29 4.76 -12.76
C HIS A 197 -3.06 5.80 -13.59
N LYS A 198 -3.25 5.51 -14.88
CA LYS A 198 -4.22 6.28 -15.69
C LYS A 198 -5.64 5.80 -15.38
N ALA A 199 -6.41 6.65 -14.70
CA ALA A 199 -7.85 6.49 -14.57
C ALA A 199 -8.47 6.35 -15.97
N GLY A 200 -9.13 5.23 -16.24
CA GLY A 200 -9.84 4.98 -17.50
C GLY A 200 -9.33 3.83 -18.38
N ARG A 201 -8.19 3.18 -18.07
CA ARG A 201 -7.74 2.01 -18.85
C ARG A 201 -8.29 0.66 -18.36
N TYR A 202 -8.94 0.65 -17.20
CA TYR A 202 -9.46 -0.58 -16.55
C TYR A 202 -10.96 -0.54 -16.21
N ASN A 203 -11.60 0.62 -16.42
CA ASN A 203 -13.06 0.77 -16.39
C ASN A 203 -13.53 1.03 -17.82
N ALA A 204 -13.33 0.06 -18.70
CA ALA A 204 -14.10 0.02 -19.93
C ALA A 204 -15.14 -1.10 -19.74
N SER A 205 -16.33 -0.67 -19.34
CA SER A 205 -17.63 -1.37 -19.31
C SER A 205 -18.00 -1.95 -20.64
#